data_AF-A0A7Z9N5C9-F1
#
_entry.id   AF-A0A7Z9N5C9-F1
#
_cell.length_a   1.000
_cell.length_b   1.000
_cell.length_c   1.000
_cell.angle_alpha   90.00
_cell.angle_beta   90.00
_cell.angle_gamma   90.00
#
_symmetry.space_group_name_H-M   'P 1'
#
loop_
_entity.id
_entity.type
_entity.pdbx_description
1 polymer ?
#
loop_
_entity_poly.entity_id
_entity_poly.type
_entity_poly.pdbx_seq_one_letter_code
_entity_poly.pdbx_strand_id
1 'polypeptide(L)' 'MSKHYRMNITLPRAVSEELESISKELGSKKSHIITQALELYFDELDLEIAERRLKEFENGETDTISADEVWKDLGID' A
#
# COMPACT_ATOMS: atom_id res chain seq x y z
N MET A 1 -9.16 -18.58 -5.54
CA MET A 1 -9.05 -18.28 -4.10
C MET A 1 -7.83 -17.41 -3.89
N SER A 2 -7.96 -16.26 -3.22
CA SER A 2 -6.84 -15.40 -2.87
C SER A 2 -5.84 -16.15 -1.98
N LYS A 3 -4.55 -16.01 -2.26
CA LYS A 3 -3.49 -16.65 -1.48
C LYS A 3 -3.21 -15.79 -0.24
N HIS A 4 -3.54 -16.31 0.94
CA HIS A 4 -3.26 -15.62 2.21
C HIS A 4 -1.89 -16.02 2.76
N TYR A 5 -1.09 -15.03 3.13
CA TYR A 5 0.20 -15.22 3.80
C TYR A 5 0.04 -14.93 5.30
N ARG A 6 0.65 -15.76 6.16
CA ARG A 6 0.70 -15.49 7.59
C ARG A 6 1.94 -14.69 7.92
N MET A 7 1.77 -13.67 8.75
CA MET A 7 2.85 -12.81 9.21
C MET A 7 2.78 -12.72 10.73
N ASN A 8 3.94 -12.81 11.38
CA ASN A 8 4.09 -12.52 12.80
C ASN A 8 4.62 -11.08 12.92
N ILE A 9 3.95 -10.26 13.74
CA ILE A 9 4.33 -8.86 13.98
C ILE A 9 4.49 -8.62 15.48
N THR A 10 5.40 -7.73 15.83
CA THR A 10 5.59 -7.25 17.20
C THR A 10 4.99 -5.86 17.30
N LEU A 11 4.07 -5.66 18.25
CA LEU A 11 3.44 -4.37 18.52
C LEU A 11 3.76 -3.91 19.94
N PRO A 12 3.84 -2.59 20.20
CA PRO A 12 3.84 -2.06 21.55
C PRO A 12 2.63 -2.57 22.33
N ARG A 13 2.80 -2.83 23.62
CA ARG A 13 1.76 -3.39 24.49
C ARG A 13 0.45 -2.60 24.41
N ALA A 14 0.54 -1.27 24.55
CA ALA A 14 -0.63 -0.38 24.53
C ALA A 14 -1.45 -0.53 23.24
N VAL A 15 -0.79 -0.57 22.08
CA VAL A 15 -1.43 -0.75 20.77
C VAL A 15 -2.10 -2.12 20.66
N SER A 16 -1.45 -3.17 21.17
CA SER A 16 -2.01 -4.52 21.16
C SER A 16 -3.28 -4.64 22.03
N GLU A 17 -3.26 -4.01 23.20
CA GLU A 17 -4.40 -3.97 24.13
C GLU A 17 -5.57 -3.15 23.56
N GLU A 18 -5.28 -2.01 22.91
CA GLU A 18 -6.29 -1.20 22.22
C GLU A 18 -6.91 -1.96 21.04
N LEU A 19 -6.09 -2.60 20.21
CA LEU A 19 -6.57 -3.45 19.11
C LEU A 19 -7.45 -4.62 19.61
N GLU A 20 -7.16 -5.18 20.79
CA GLU A 20 -8.05 -6.17 21.45
C GLU A 20 -9.39 -5.56 21.83
N SER A 21 -9.39 -4.37 22.44
CA SER A 21 -10.62 -3.69 22.84
C SER A 21 -11.51 -3.41 21.62
N ILE A 22 -10.95 -2.78 20.59
CA ILE A 22 -11.67 -2.43 19.36
C ILE A 22 -12.19 -3.69 18.65
N SER A 23 -11.36 -4.75 18.58
CA SER A 23 -11.75 -6.02 17.98
C SER A 23 -12.99 -6.64 18.66
N LYS A 24 -13.04 -6.59 20.00
CA LYS A 24 -14.19 -7.08 20.77
C LYS A 24 -15.43 -6.22 20.58
N GLU A 25 -15.27 -4.90 20.65
CA GLU A 25 -16.37 -3.95 20.53
C GLU A 25 -17.05 -4.02 19.16
N LEU A 26 -16.26 -4.14 18.09
CA LEU A 26 -16.77 -4.23 16.73
C LEU A 26 -17.16 -5.66 16.30
N GLY A 27 -16.86 -6.68 17.12
CA GLY A 27 -17.06 -8.09 16.73
C GLY A 27 -16.22 -8.52 15.51
N SER A 28 -15.11 -7.82 15.26
CA SER A 28 -14.27 -8.01 14.06
C SER A 28 -12.93 -8.66 14.44
N LYS A 29 -12.34 -9.43 13.53
CA LYS A 29 -11.02 -10.04 13.75
C LYS A 29 -9.94 -8.95 13.72
N LYS A 30 -8.99 -9.00 14.66
CA LYS A 30 -7.78 -8.14 14.64
C LYS A 30 -7.09 -8.08 13.28
N SER A 31 -6.96 -9.23 12.63
CA SER A 31 -6.33 -9.31 11.30
C SER A 31 -7.06 -8.48 10.26
N HIS A 32 -8.40 -8.40 10.32
CA HIS A 32 -9.19 -7.58 9.41
C HIS A 32 -8.95 -6.09 9.67
N ILE A 33 -8.95 -5.67 10.93
CA ILE A 33 -8.66 -4.29 11.33
C ILE A 33 -7.25 -3.88 10.89
N ILE A 34 -6.25 -4.75 11.11
CA ILE A 34 -4.87 -4.52 10.65
C ILE A 34 -4.82 -4.39 9.12
N THR A 35 -5.51 -5.26 8.38
CA THR A 35 -5.58 -5.18 6.93
C THR A 35 -6.14 -3.83 6.48
N GLN A 36 -7.28 -3.40 7.02
CA GLN A 36 -7.89 -2.12 6.65
C GLN A 36 -6.98 -0.93 6.98
N ALA A 37 -6.32 -0.95 8.14
CA ALA A 37 -5.40 0.10 8.53
C ALA A 37 -4.18 0.18 7.59
N LEU A 38 -3.64 -0.97 7.18
CA LEU A 38 -2.53 -1.03 6.23
C LEU A 38 -2.95 -0.57 4.83
N GLU A 39 -4.13 -0.97 4.35
CA GLU A 39 -4.67 -0.53 3.05
C GLU A 39 -4.81 1.00 3.01
N LEU A 40 -5.42 1.60 4.04
CA LEU A 40 -5.54 3.05 4.15
C LEU A 40 -4.18 3.76 4.19
N TYR A 41 -3.20 3.18 4.88
CA TYR A 41 -1.87 3.76 4.94
C TYR A 41 -1.12 3.61 3.61
N PHE A 42 -1.32 2.50 2.89
CA PHE A 42 -0.72 2.32 1.57
C PHE A 42 -1.30 3.29 0.54
N ASP A 43 -2.60 3.58 0.59
CA ASP A 43 -3.20 4.60 -0.29
C ASP A 43 -2.54 5.98 -0.09
N GLU A 44 -2.27 6.36 1.17
CA GLU A 44 -1.55 7.59 1.51
C GLU A 44 -0.10 7.57 0.97
N LEU A 45 0.61 6.46 1.17
CA LEU A 45 1.98 6.32 0.69
C LEU A 45 2.08 6.32 -0.84
N ASP A 46 1.09 5.77 -1.54
CA ASP A 46 1.04 5.79 -3.00
C ASP A 46 0.96 7.23 -3.53
N LEU A 47 0.22 8.11 -2.84
CA LEU A 47 0.21 9.54 -3.15
C LEU A 47 1.59 10.18 -2.94
N GLU A 48 2.23 9.93 -1.80
CA GLU A 48 3.57 10.47 -1.51
C GLU A 48 4.61 10.02 -2.56
N ILE A 49 4.54 8.74 -2.97
CA ILE A 49 5.41 8.20 -4.02
C ILE A 49 5.12 8.86 -5.37
N ALA A 50 3.84 9.07 -5.70
CA ALA A 50 3.45 9.73 -6.95
C ALA A 50 3.94 11.18 -7.00
N GLU A 51 3.80 11.94 -5.91
CA GLU A 51 4.30 13.31 -5.80
C GLU A 51 5.83 13.36 -5.94
N ARG A 52 6.55 12.41 -5.32
CA ARG A 52 8.00 12.33 -5.47
C ARG A 52 8.40 12.10 -6.93
N ARG A 53 7.78 11.13 -7.60
CA ARG A 53 8.02 10.83 -9.01
C ARG A 53 7.72 12.03 -9.92
N LEU A 54 6.66 12.78 -9.61
CA LEU A 54 6.33 13.99 -10.35
C LEU A 54 7.43 15.05 -10.22
N LYS A 55 7.97 15.27 -9.01
CA LYS A 55 9.09 16.19 -8.79
C LYS A 55 10.37 15.75 -9.51
N GLU A 56 10.68 14.45 -9.48
CA GLU A 56 11.82 13.89 -10.22
C GLU A 56 11.67 14.18 -11.73
N PHE A 57 10.46 14.08 -12.27
CA PHE A 57 10.18 14.41 -13.67
C PHE A 57 10.33 15.91 -13.95
N GLU A 58 9.76 16.76 -13.09
CA GLU A 58 9.85 18.23 -13.22
C GLU A 58 11.31 18.73 -13.11
N ASN A 59 12.14 18.05 -12.33
CA ASN A 59 13.57 18.34 -12.19
C ASN A 59 14.42 17.81 -13.36
N GLY A 60 13.84 17.03 -14.28
CA GLY A 60 14.55 16.38 -15.37
C GLY A 60 15.41 15.18 -14.94
N GLU A 61 15.11 14.57 -13.78
CA GLU A 61 15.78 13.37 -13.27
C GLU A 61 15.19 12.08 -13.88
N THR A 62 14.01 12.16 -14.48
CA THR A 62 13.35 11.08 -15.22
C THR A 62 12.63 11.61 -16.45
N ASP A 63 12.47 10.75 -17.47
CA ASP A 63 11.87 11.08 -18.76
C ASP A 63 10.57 10.31 -18.98
N THR A 64 9.66 10.88 -19.77
CA THR A 64 8.49 10.17 -20.28
C THR A 64 8.85 9.39 -21.55
N ILE A 65 8.27 8.20 -21.70
CA ILE A 65 8.31 7.41 -22.94
C ILE A 65 6.96 7.53 -23.67
N SER A 66 6.97 7.44 -25.01
CA SER A 66 5.73 7.47 -25.79
C SER A 66 4.92 6.19 -25.63
N ALA A 67 3.60 6.27 -25.79
CA ALA A 67 2.73 5.09 -25.71
C ALA A 67 3.07 4.04 -26.80
N ASP A 68 3.37 4.50 -28.02
CA ASP A 68 3.74 3.63 -29.15
C ASP A 68 5.01 2.83 -28.84
N GLU A 69 6.04 3.45 -28.24
CA GLU A 69 7.25 2.75 -27.83
C GLU A 69 6.97 1.71 -26.74
N VAL A 70 6.10 2.02 -25.78
CA VAL A 70 5.69 1.08 -24.73
C VAL A 70 4.96 -0.14 -25.29
N TRP A 71 4.03 0.05 -26.23
CA TRP A 71 3.28 -1.06 -26.83
C TRP A 71 4.18 -1.98 -27.65
N LYS A 72 5.10 -1.38 -28.41
CA LYS A 72 6.13 -2.12 -29.14
C LYS A 72 7.02 -2.94 -28.20
N ASP A 73 7.48 -2.36 -27.10
CA ASP A 73 8.34 -3.04 -26.11
C ASP A 73 7.62 -4.18 -25.38
N LEU A 74 6.32 -4.02 -25.12
CA LEU A 74 5.49 -5.05 -24.50
C LEU A 74 4.99 -6.13 -25.49
N GLY A 75 5.21 -5.93 -26.79
CA GLY A 75 4.78 -6.86 -27.85
C GLY A 75 3.26 -6.92 -28.04
N ILE A 76 2.58 -5.77 -27.89
CA ILE A 76 1.11 -5.65 -27.96
C ILE A 76 0.64 -5.04 -29.30
N ASP A 77 1.56 -4.65 -30.19
CA ASP A 77 1.29 -4.11 -31.55
C ASP A 77 0.88 -5.16 -32.61
#